data_AF-A0A417ZI08-F1
#
_entry.id   AF-A0A417ZI08-F1
#
_cell.length_a   1.000
_cell.length_b   1.000
_cell.length_c   1.000
_cell.angle_alpha   90.00
_cell.angle_beta   90.00
_cell.angle_gamma   90.00
#
_symmetry.space_group_name_H-M   'P 1'
#
loop_
_entity.id
_entity.type
_entity.pdbx_description
1 polymer ?
#
loop_
_entity_poly.entity_id
_entity_poly.type
_entity_poly.pdbx_seq_one_letter_code
_entity_poly.pdbx_strand_id
1 'polypeptide(L)'
;MTVNDLTKLAKDFSILNRKSIKSVKTKDKILLPDAEGQVDLSNLSPTDNHDDDSNISSGGTIPDSGLNIDPGKSLSGVEQLWIGPASIASPTDVTLSKAISAVGDGIQLAVQIIKTPITNGQSESTVTLPAVAATDAKPQAGKYVCSVPIPISILAKNLAVGKTINVALDGIGEALSTTKVSQSPVISIYVKDNKTLTITNHQGYALDKTTSGNMGAFYDGQITSVNSYTKVQPIPQLANGTILFSGSATNSEIKLTGVNDSWSNIADGILVYFSDKIPVGNNYAKLSDCVKFNNPLLINKEQLKKGNSIGLASKHPSAAVTLYTPAGKTWNSASLRAYQISPSDAIPSGFEGAITINSSSINLISGTFDFDGHGAPDSSAAYTGYSIVKVTAYTK
;
A
#
# COMPACT_ATOMS: atom_id res chain seq x y z
N MET A 1 -9.91 -30.65 0.47
CA MET A 1 -9.91 -30.36 -0.98
C MET A 1 -10.93 -29.25 -1.22
N THR A 2 -10.48 -28.00 -1.17
CA THR A 2 -11.30 -26.81 -1.41
C THR A 2 -11.45 -26.65 -2.91
N VAL A 3 -12.67 -26.78 -3.41
CA VAL A 3 -13.00 -26.54 -4.82
C VAL A 3 -12.85 -25.04 -5.05
N ASN A 4 -11.94 -24.67 -5.96
CA ASN A 4 -11.73 -23.31 -6.41
C ASN A 4 -13.06 -22.75 -6.96
N ASP A 5 -13.48 -21.55 -6.54
CA ASP A 5 -14.77 -20.95 -6.92
C ASP A 5 -14.93 -20.79 -8.45
N LEU A 6 -13.81 -20.74 -9.19
CA LEU A 6 -13.80 -20.80 -10.66
C LEU A 6 -14.34 -22.12 -11.22
N THR A 7 -14.08 -23.24 -10.56
CA THR A 7 -14.57 -24.56 -10.98
C THR A 7 -16.08 -24.72 -10.71
N LYS A 8 -16.61 -23.96 -9.73
CA LYS A 8 -18.05 -23.92 -9.42
C LYS A 8 -18.81 -23.08 -10.45
N LEU A 9 -18.27 -21.92 -10.84
CA LEU A 9 -18.82 -21.07 -11.89
C LEU A 9 -18.88 -21.80 -13.26
N ALA A 10 -17.85 -22.58 -13.59
CA ALA A 10 -17.81 -23.38 -14.82
C ALA A 10 -18.85 -24.52 -14.83
N LYS A 11 -19.16 -25.09 -13.66
CA LYS A 11 -20.17 -26.15 -13.53
C LYS A 11 -21.58 -25.61 -13.71
N ASP A 12 -21.88 -24.44 -13.18
CA ASP A 12 -23.20 -23.81 -13.30
C ASP A 12 -23.47 -23.31 -14.73
N PHE A 13 -22.43 -22.88 -15.46
CA PHE A 13 -22.52 -22.56 -16.90
C PHE A 13 -22.85 -23.78 -17.78
N SER A 14 -22.46 -25.00 -17.36
CA SER A 14 -22.73 -26.21 -18.13
C SER A 14 -24.20 -26.67 -18.10
N ILE A 15 -24.99 -26.12 -17.17
CA ILE A 15 -26.40 -26.48 -16.92
C ILE A 15 -27.37 -25.54 -17.67
N LEU A 16 -26.92 -24.37 -18.13
CA LEU A 16 -27.70 -23.48 -18.98
C LEU A 16 -27.81 -24.05 -20.40
N ASN A 17 -29.04 -24.12 -20.90
CA ASN A 17 -29.39 -24.60 -22.24
C ASN A 17 -28.61 -23.83 -23.31
N ARG A 18 -27.52 -24.43 -23.81
CA ARG A 18 -26.48 -23.80 -24.66
C ARG A 18 -27.00 -23.19 -25.97
N LYS A 19 -28.22 -23.54 -26.38
CA LYS A 19 -28.87 -23.02 -27.60
C LYS A 19 -29.43 -21.59 -27.49
N SER A 20 -29.42 -20.98 -26.29
CA SER A 20 -30.05 -19.66 -26.07
C SER A 20 -29.07 -18.49 -25.96
N ILE A 21 -27.76 -18.73 -25.95
CA ILE A 21 -26.76 -17.65 -25.84
C ILE A 21 -26.49 -17.10 -27.25
N LYS A 22 -26.87 -15.84 -27.50
CA LYS A 22 -26.69 -15.20 -28.83
C LYS A 22 -25.35 -14.48 -28.99
N SER A 23 -24.76 -14.04 -27.90
CA SER A 23 -23.47 -13.34 -27.87
C SER A 23 -22.99 -13.18 -26.43
N VAL A 24 -21.67 -13.15 -26.23
CA VAL A 24 -21.02 -12.76 -24.98
C VAL A 24 -20.31 -11.43 -25.20
N LYS A 25 -20.68 -10.39 -24.45
CA LYS A 25 -20.04 -9.07 -24.53
C LYS A 25 -18.96 -8.94 -23.47
N THR A 26 -17.73 -8.70 -23.90
CA THR A 26 -16.61 -8.25 -23.07
C THR A 26 -16.47 -6.72 -23.18
N LYS A 27 -15.57 -6.11 -22.40
CA LYS A 27 -15.32 -4.66 -22.43
C LYS A 27 -15.02 -4.16 -23.85
N ASP A 28 -14.27 -4.96 -24.62
CA ASP A 28 -13.69 -4.52 -25.89
C ASP A 28 -14.23 -5.25 -27.11
N LYS A 29 -14.95 -6.38 -26.93
CA LYS A 29 -15.44 -7.22 -28.04
C LYS A 29 -16.76 -7.92 -27.73
N ILE A 30 -17.54 -8.17 -28.78
CA ILE A 30 -18.68 -9.10 -28.75
C ILE A 30 -18.20 -10.41 -29.36
N LEU A 31 -18.24 -11.49 -28.58
CA LEU A 31 -17.90 -12.84 -29.02
C LEU A 31 -19.19 -13.58 -29.36
N LEU A 32 -19.24 -14.17 -30.54
CA LEU A 32 -20.37 -14.98 -30.99
C LEU A 32 -20.06 -16.46 -30.69
N PRO A 33 -21.07 -17.26 -30.31
CA PRO A 33 -20.91 -18.70 -30.19
C PRO A 33 -20.64 -19.36 -31.55
N ASP A 34 -19.91 -20.46 -31.55
CA ASP A 34 -19.74 -21.35 -32.69
C ASP A 34 -21.03 -22.16 -32.98
N ALA A 35 -20.95 -23.04 -33.98
CA ALA A 35 -22.08 -23.86 -34.43
C ALA A 35 -22.61 -24.81 -33.33
N GLU A 36 -21.80 -25.12 -32.33
CA GLU A 36 -22.10 -25.95 -31.18
C GLU A 36 -22.54 -25.14 -29.95
N GLY A 37 -22.59 -23.81 -30.06
CA GLY A 37 -22.99 -22.91 -28.97
C GLY A 37 -21.88 -22.63 -27.95
N GLN A 38 -20.61 -22.88 -28.29
CA GLN A 38 -19.46 -22.57 -27.44
C GLN A 38 -18.82 -21.24 -27.84
N VAL A 39 -18.29 -20.52 -26.85
CA VAL A 39 -17.59 -19.25 -27.06
C VAL A 39 -16.13 -19.45 -26.69
N ASP A 40 -15.22 -19.25 -27.64
CA ASP A 40 -13.79 -19.34 -27.41
C ASP A 40 -13.26 -18.09 -26.68
N LEU A 41 -12.76 -18.29 -25.46
CA LEU A 41 -12.20 -17.24 -24.60
C LEU A 41 -10.66 -17.26 -24.58
N SER A 42 -10.02 -18.18 -25.31
CA SER A 42 -8.56 -18.40 -25.26
C SER A 42 -7.73 -17.26 -25.86
N ASN A 43 -8.35 -16.41 -26.69
CA ASN A 43 -7.71 -15.25 -27.33
C ASN A 43 -7.93 -13.92 -26.57
N LEU A 44 -8.50 -13.98 -25.36
CA LEU A 44 -8.47 -12.84 -24.44
C LEU A 44 -7.09 -12.82 -23.78
N SER A 45 -6.17 -12.04 -24.37
CA SER A 45 -4.89 -11.76 -23.72
C SER A 45 -5.17 -11.21 -22.32
N PRO A 46 -4.51 -11.68 -21.27
CA PRO A 46 -4.58 -11.04 -19.96
C PRO A 46 -3.98 -9.64 -20.14
N THR A 47 -4.81 -8.65 -20.38
CA THR A 47 -4.39 -7.26 -20.24
C THR A 47 -4.15 -7.08 -18.76
N ASP A 48 -2.87 -6.99 -18.42
CA ASP A 48 -2.32 -6.62 -17.13
C ASP A 48 -2.73 -5.16 -16.83
N ASN A 49 -4.03 -4.97 -16.60
CA ASN A 49 -4.57 -3.77 -16.00
C ASN A 49 -4.83 -4.13 -14.54
N HIS A 50 -3.78 -4.01 -13.73
CA HIS A 50 -3.91 -3.72 -12.31
C HIS A 50 -4.41 -2.28 -12.07
N ASP A 51 -5.35 -1.81 -12.90
CA ASP A 51 -6.26 -0.75 -12.55
C ASP A 51 -7.45 -1.46 -11.90
N ASP A 52 -7.45 -1.45 -10.57
CA ASP A 52 -8.49 -2.02 -9.71
C ASP A 52 -9.79 -1.19 -9.79
N ASP A 53 -10.32 -1.06 -11.01
CA ASP A 53 -11.48 -0.25 -11.40
C ASP A 53 -12.70 -1.13 -11.76
N SER A 54 -12.72 -2.40 -11.34
CA SER A 54 -13.88 -3.28 -11.54
C SER A 54 -14.41 -3.85 -10.23
N ASN A 55 -15.00 -2.99 -9.40
CA ASN A 55 -16.02 -3.45 -8.46
C ASN A 55 -17.40 -3.46 -9.17
N ILE A 56 -17.55 -4.37 -10.13
CA ILE A 56 -18.88 -4.80 -10.59
C ILE A 56 -19.34 -5.86 -9.61
N SER A 57 -19.93 -5.43 -8.49
CA SER A 57 -20.86 -6.29 -7.75
C SER A 57 -22.28 -5.88 -8.13
N SER A 58 -23.04 -6.90 -8.49
CA SER A 58 -24.40 -6.86 -9.01
C SER A 58 -25.38 -6.09 -8.12
N GLY A 59 -26.00 -5.04 -8.67
CA GLY A 59 -27.24 -4.46 -8.16
C GLY A 59 -27.21 -2.93 -8.04
N GLY A 60 -27.76 -2.24 -9.03
CA GLY A 60 -27.93 -0.77 -9.03
C GLY A 60 -26.91 -0.07 -9.91
N THR A 61 -27.39 0.55 -10.99
CA THR A 61 -26.60 1.38 -11.89
C THR A 61 -25.98 2.56 -11.12
N ILE A 62 -24.71 2.47 -10.76
CA ILE A 62 -23.87 3.65 -10.58
C ILE A 62 -23.33 3.98 -11.99
N PRO A 63 -23.90 4.97 -12.70
CA PRO A 63 -23.26 5.44 -13.94
C PRO A 63 -21.89 5.98 -13.54
N ASP A 64 -20.85 5.60 -14.28
CA ASP A 64 -19.45 6.09 -14.23
C ASP A 64 -19.30 7.44 -13.49
N SER A 65 -19.33 7.40 -12.15
CA SER A 65 -19.71 8.58 -11.35
C SER A 65 -18.52 9.52 -11.15
N GLY A 66 -17.39 9.18 -11.74
CA GLY A 66 -16.16 9.92 -11.59
C GLY A 66 -15.63 9.99 -10.15
N LEU A 67 -16.22 9.20 -9.26
CA LEU A 67 -15.88 9.09 -7.86
C LEU A 67 -14.68 8.16 -7.71
N ASN A 68 -13.65 8.62 -7.00
CA ASN A 68 -12.52 7.77 -6.61
C ASN A 68 -12.90 6.98 -5.36
N ILE A 69 -12.80 5.65 -5.46
CA ILE A 69 -13.13 4.70 -4.39
C ILE A 69 -12.01 4.51 -3.35
N ASP A 70 -10.84 5.12 -3.53
CA ASP A 70 -9.79 5.24 -2.49
C ASP A 70 -9.92 6.61 -1.79
N PRO A 71 -10.68 6.71 -0.68
CA PRO A 71 -10.98 8.00 -0.03
C PRO A 71 -9.79 8.61 0.73
N GLY A 72 -8.57 8.06 0.67
CA GLY A 72 -7.45 8.70 1.35
C GLY A 72 -6.25 7.83 1.74
N LYS A 73 -6.21 6.53 1.43
CA LYS A 73 -5.10 5.69 1.90
C LYS A 73 -3.80 5.94 1.12
N SER A 74 -3.92 6.38 -0.13
CA SER A 74 -2.79 6.61 -1.04
C SER A 74 -2.73 8.07 -1.54
N LEU A 75 -3.31 9.02 -0.79
CA LEU A 75 -3.33 10.43 -1.19
C LEU A 75 -2.20 11.23 -0.53
N SER A 76 -1.65 12.18 -1.28
CA SER A 76 -0.65 13.15 -0.83
C SER A 76 -1.04 14.54 -1.29
N GLY A 77 -0.33 15.56 -0.80
CA GLY A 77 -0.52 16.94 -1.27
C GLY A 77 -1.93 17.49 -1.04
N VAL A 78 -2.62 17.02 0.01
CA VAL A 78 -3.97 17.49 0.33
C VAL A 78 -3.93 18.96 0.74
N GLU A 79 -4.67 19.79 0.02
CA GLU A 79 -4.71 21.23 0.25
C GLU A 79 -6.15 21.72 0.27
N GLN A 80 -6.49 22.52 1.28
CA GLN A 80 -7.84 23.07 1.41
C GLN A 80 -8.06 24.19 0.39
N LEU A 81 -9.05 23.99 -0.49
CA LEU A 81 -9.43 24.95 -1.51
C LEU A 81 -10.56 25.86 -1.07
N TRP A 82 -11.43 25.36 -0.19
CA TRP A 82 -12.55 26.09 0.38
C TRP A 82 -13.04 25.44 1.68
N ILE A 83 -13.58 26.26 2.58
CA ILE A 83 -14.20 25.85 3.84
C ILE A 83 -15.46 26.67 4.10
N GLY A 84 -16.48 26.01 4.63
CA GLY A 84 -17.74 26.60 5.00
C GLY A 84 -18.88 25.64 4.71
N PRO A 85 -20.02 25.70 5.41
CA PRO A 85 -21.18 24.95 4.98
C PRO A 85 -21.78 25.59 3.73
N ALA A 86 -21.89 24.83 2.64
CA ALA A 86 -22.70 25.25 1.51
C ALA A 86 -24.17 25.37 1.98
N SER A 87 -24.90 26.37 1.50
CA SER A 87 -26.30 26.53 1.91
C SER A 87 -27.12 25.32 1.47
N ILE A 88 -27.89 24.76 2.40
CA ILE A 88 -28.90 23.74 2.08
C ILE A 88 -30.08 24.34 1.31
N ALA A 89 -30.31 25.66 1.40
CA ALA A 89 -31.32 26.39 0.63
C ALA A 89 -30.86 26.69 -0.81
N SER A 90 -30.26 25.67 -1.44
CA SER A 90 -29.49 25.71 -2.68
C SER A 90 -30.18 26.43 -3.87
N PRO A 91 -29.44 26.91 -4.90
CA PRO A 91 -28.01 26.69 -5.18
C PRO A 91 -27.06 27.60 -4.39
N THR A 92 -25.84 27.12 -4.13
CA THR A 92 -24.73 27.88 -3.51
C THR A 92 -23.53 27.93 -4.44
N ASP A 93 -23.01 29.11 -4.71
CA ASP A 93 -21.72 29.28 -5.39
C ASP A 93 -20.57 29.26 -4.39
N VAL A 94 -19.58 28.42 -4.68
CA VAL A 94 -18.37 28.23 -3.88
C VAL A 94 -17.14 28.53 -4.73
N THR A 95 -16.41 29.58 -4.38
CA THR A 95 -15.18 29.97 -5.10
C THR A 95 -13.96 29.33 -4.44
N LEU A 96 -13.24 28.53 -5.22
CA LEU A 96 -12.04 27.83 -4.78
C LEU A 96 -10.81 28.74 -4.80
N SER A 97 -9.85 28.51 -3.90
CA SER A 97 -8.57 29.23 -3.88
C SER A 97 -7.72 29.00 -5.14
N LYS A 98 -7.93 27.87 -5.83
CA LYS A 98 -7.25 27.49 -7.07
C LYS A 98 -8.22 27.22 -8.21
N ALA A 99 -7.74 27.35 -9.44
CA ALA A 99 -8.49 26.93 -10.61
C ALA A 99 -8.65 25.40 -10.62
N ILE A 100 -9.76 24.92 -11.19
CA ILE A 100 -10.06 23.49 -11.33
C ILE A 100 -8.97 22.76 -12.13
N SER A 101 -8.33 23.42 -13.09
CA SER A 101 -7.19 22.89 -13.84
C SER A 101 -5.92 22.68 -13.00
N ALA A 102 -5.88 23.16 -11.76
CA ALA A 102 -4.73 23.13 -10.86
C ALA A 102 -4.98 22.33 -9.56
N VAL A 103 -5.99 21.47 -9.53
CA VAL A 103 -6.35 20.66 -8.34
C VAL A 103 -5.60 19.33 -8.24
N GLY A 104 -4.53 19.15 -9.01
CA GLY A 104 -3.78 17.90 -9.06
C GLY A 104 -4.60 16.78 -9.69
N ASP A 105 -4.76 15.66 -8.98
CA ASP A 105 -5.50 14.49 -9.45
C ASP A 105 -7.01 14.57 -9.22
N GLY A 106 -7.48 15.53 -8.41
CA GLY A 106 -8.90 15.75 -8.17
C GLY A 106 -9.21 16.57 -6.93
N ILE A 107 -10.48 16.53 -6.51
CA ILE A 107 -10.95 17.17 -5.27
C ILE A 107 -11.61 16.16 -4.32
N GLN A 108 -11.49 16.39 -3.01
CA GLN A 108 -12.23 15.72 -1.96
C GLN A 108 -13.24 16.67 -1.33
N LEU A 109 -14.46 16.19 -1.15
CA LEU A 109 -15.57 16.91 -0.53
C LEU A 109 -15.85 16.30 0.84
N ALA A 110 -15.73 17.11 1.89
CA ALA A 110 -16.28 16.73 3.18
C ALA A 110 -17.78 17.00 3.17
N VAL A 111 -18.57 16.02 3.61
CA VAL A 111 -20.04 16.10 3.61
C VAL A 111 -20.58 15.76 4.98
N GLN A 112 -21.56 16.54 5.43
CA GLN A 112 -22.44 16.20 6.55
C GLN A 112 -23.89 16.15 6.07
N ILE A 113 -24.77 15.55 6.86
CA ILE A 113 -26.20 15.48 6.58
C ILE A 113 -26.95 16.42 7.51
N ILE A 114 -27.86 17.21 6.96
CA ILE A 114 -28.85 17.94 7.74
C ILE A 114 -30.16 17.16 7.69
N LYS A 115 -30.61 16.70 8.86
CA LYS A 115 -31.86 16.00 9.06
C LYS A 115 -32.94 16.99 9.47
N THR A 116 -34.10 16.92 8.83
CA THR A 116 -35.32 17.61 9.26
C THR A 116 -36.33 16.56 9.68
N PRO A 117 -36.51 16.30 10.99
CA PRO A 117 -37.50 15.33 11.46
C PRO A 117 -38.92 15.79 11.13
N ILE A 118 -39.78 14.83 10.81
CA ILE A 118 -41.21 15.06 10.57
C ILE A 118 -42.02 14.22 11.55
N THR A 119 -42.91 14.89 12.30
CA THR A 119 -43.87 14.25 13.21
C THR A 119 -45.28 14.70 12.84
N ASN A 120 -46.16 13.76 12.50
CA ASN A 120 -47.55 14.03 12.10
C ASN A 120 -47.69 15.12 11.02
N GLY A 121 -46.79 15.11 10.03
CA GLY A 121 -46.76 16.06 8.93
C GLY A 121 -46.19 17.44 9.26
N GLN A 122 -45.70 17.66 10.49
CA GLN A 122 -45.05 18.91 10.90
C GLN A 122 -43.53 18.74 10.91
N SER A 123 -42.82 19.72 10.36
CA SER A 123 -41.36 19.76 10.41
C SER A 123 -40.88 20.22 11.79
N GLU A 124 -39.87 19.53 12.31
CA GLU A 124 -39.21 19.88 13.55
C GLU A 124 -37.86 20.57 13.28
N SER A 125 -37.19 20.99 14.36
CA SER A 125 -35.86 21.58 14.29
C SER A 125 -34.86 20.65 13.63
N THR A 126 -34.05 21.20 12.73
CA THR A 126 -33.03 20.45 12.01
C THR A 126 -31.90 19.97 12.93
N VAL A 127 -31.36 18.79 12.65
CA VAL A 127 -30.22 18.19 13.36
C VAL A 127 -29.12 17.86 12.37
N THR A 128 -27.86 18.08 12.74
CA THR A 128 -26.72 17.65 11.92
C THR A 128 -26.34 16.21 12.26
N LEU A 129 -26.17 15.39 11.24
CA LEU A 129 -25.67 14.03 11.35
C LEU A 129 -24.36 13.88 10.57
N PRO A 130 -23.36 13.17 11.11
CA PRO A 130 -22.22 12.73 10.33
C PRO A 130 -22.65 11.72 9.25
N ALA A 131 -22.10 11.87 8.04
CA ALA A 131 -22.19 10.86 6.98
C ALA A 131 -21.07 9.83 7.17
N VAL A 132 -21.41 8.54 7.09
CA VAL A 132 -20.44 7.45 7.24
C VAL A 132 -20.61 6.44 6.12
N ALA A 133 -19.50 6.19 5.41
CA ALA A 133 -19.39 5.07 4.49
C ALA A 133 -19.34 3.76 5.28
N ALA A 134 -20.29 2.86 5.07
CA ALA A 134 -20.25 1.53 5.69
C ALA A 134 -20.16 0.44 4.63
N THR A 135 -19.27 -0.52 4.87
CA THR A 135 -19.17 -1.75 4.07
C THR A 135 -20.21 -2.79 4.48
N ASP A 136 -20.78 -2.66 5.69
CA ASP A 136 -21.89 -3.45 6.17
C ASP A 136 -23.19 -2.63 6.10
N ALA A 137 -24.24 -3.20 5.51
CA ALA A 137 -25.54 -2.56 5.33
C ALA A 137 -26.34 -2.47 6.64
N LYS A 138 -25.72 -2.00 7.73
CA LYS A 138 -26.32 -1.89 9.06
C LYS A 138 -26.48 -0.44 9.50
N PRO A 139 -27.70 -0.04 9.91
CA PRO A 139 -27.96 1.32 10.38
C PRO A 139 -27.15 1.62 11.63
N GLN A 140 -26.70 2.86 11.77
CA GLN A 140 -25.97 3.31 12.96
C GLN A 140 -26.71 4.50 13.59
N ALA A 141 -27.00 4.40 14.88
CA ALA A 141 -27.70 5.47 15.60
C ALA A 141 -26.92 6.79 15.53
N GLY A 142 -27.61 7.89 15.25
CA GLY A 142 -27.01 9.24 15.17
C GLY A 142 -26.09 9.46 13.97
N LYS A 143 -26.15 8.61 12.95
CA LYS A 143 -25.33 8.70 11.74
C LYS A 143 -26.17 8.44 10.50
N TYR A 144 -25.79 9.05 9.39
CA TYR A 144 -26.34 8.69 8.09
C TYR A 144 -25.39 7.69 7.41
N VAL A 145 -25.82 6.44 7.27
CA VAL A 145 -25.01 5.38 6.65
C VAL A 145 -25.25 5.36 5.14
N CYS A 146 -24.19 5.57 4.36
CA CYS A 146 -24.19 5.58 2.89
C CYS A 146 -23.15 4.61 2.29
N SER A 147 -23.33 4.26 1.02
CA SER A 147 -22.44 3.44 0.20
C SER A 147 -21.32 4.27 -0.42
N VAL A 148 -21.53 5.58 -0.60
CA VAL A 148 -20.50 6.48 -1.13
C VAL A 148 -19.37 6.66 -0.11
N PRO A 149 -18.09 6.54 -0.52
CA PRO A 149 -16.95 6.86 0.33
C PRO A 149 -17.00 8.30 0.86
N ILE A 150 -16.73 8.48 2.15
CA ILE A 150 -16.62 9.78 2.80
C ILE A 150 -15.18 9.95 3.33
N PRO A 151 -14.45 11.03 2.98
CA PRO A 151 -14.86 12.13 2.11
C PRO A 151 -15.02 11.69 0.64
N ILE A 152 -15.88 12.41 -0.09
CA ILE A 152 -16.23 12.09 -1.48
C ILE A 152 -15.14 12.60 -2.39
N SER A 153 -14.46 11.71 -3.10
CA SER A 153 -13.37 12.07 -3.99
C SER A 153 -13.83 12.11 -5.44
N ILE A 154 -13.57 13.20 -6.17
CA ILE A 154 -13.89 13.38 -7.59
C ILE A 154 -12.58 13.53 -8.36
N LEU A 155 -12.39 12.75 -9.44
CA LEU A 155 -11.19 12.83 -10.28
C LEU A 155 -11.17 14.10 -11.14
N ALA A 156 -9.98 14.66 -11.36
CA ALA A 156 -9.79 15.87 -12.16
C ALA A 156 -10.38 15.77 -13.58
N LYS A 157 -10.28 14.59 -14.22
CA LYS A 157 -10.86 14.33 -15.56
C LYS A 157 -12.38 14.56 -15.63
N ASN A 158 -13.07 14.48 -14.48
CA ASN A 158 -14.52 14.65 -14.38
C ASN A 158 -14.92 16.07 -14.01
N LEU A 159 -13.97 16.90 -13.56
CA LEU A 159 -14.18 18.31 -13.23
C LEU A 159 -14.08 19.23 -14.46
N ALA A 160 -14.55 18.79 -15.63
CA ALA A 160 -14.51 19.66 -16.81
C ALA A 160 -15.53 20.80 -16.67
N VAL A 161 -15.12 22.01 -17.06
CA VAL A 161 -15.97 23.19 -17.08
C VAL A 161 -17.26 22.92 -17.87
N GLY A 162 -18.39 23.39 -17.33
CA GLY A 162 -19.71 23.22 -17.92
C GLY A 162 -20.37 21.87 -17.63
N LYS A 163 -19.70 20.97 -16.90
CA LYS A 163 -20.30 19.69 -16.49
C LYS A 163 -20.96 19.78 -15.12
N THR A 164 -22.05 19.02 -14.97
CA THR A 164 -22.69 18.72 -13.69
C THR A 164 -22.34 17.30 -13.26
N ILE A 165 -21.91 17.15 -12.01
CA ILE A 165 -21.64 15.88 -11.35
C ILE A 165 -22.71 15.67 -10.29
N ASN A 166 -23.42 14.55 -10.35
CA ASN A 166 -24.44 14.19 -9.36
C ASN A 166 -23.89 13.11 -8.45
N VAL A 167 -23.91 13.39 -7.14
CA VAL A 167 -23.47 12.46 -6.11
C VAL A 167 -24.66 12.09 -5.25
N ALA A 168 -25.24 10.92 -5.52
CA ALA A 168 -26.26 10.36 -4.67
C ALA A 168 -25.61 9.77 -3.42
N LEU A 169 -26.01 10.20 -2.23
CA LEU A 169 -25.55 9.63 -0.96
C LEU A 169 -26.36 8.35 -0.66
N ASP A 170 -26.34 7.42 -1.62
CA ASP A 170 -27.10 6.19 -1.59
C ASP A 170 -26.82 5.42 -0.30
N GLY A 171 -27.85 4.97 0.40
CA GLY A 171 -27.66 4.46 1.76
C GLY A 171 -28.92 3.97 2.43
N ILE A 172 -28.74 3.32 3.58
CA ILE A 172 -29.82 2.91 4.48
C ILE A 172 -30.22 4.03 5.46
N GLY A 173 -29.47 5.14 5.45
CA GLY A 173 -29.67 6.27 6.35
C GLY A 173 -29.55 5.85 7.81
N GLU A 174 -30.50 6.29 8.64
CA GLU A 174 -30.62 5.89 10.05
C GLU A 174 -31.50 4.64 10.25
N ALA A 175 -32.14 4.13 9.18
CA ALA A 175 -33.21 3.12 9.19
C ALA A 175 -34.23 3.31 10.32
N LEU A 176 -34.91 4.46 10.30
CA LEU A 176 -36.00 4.73 11.24
C LEU A 176 -37.03 3.59 11.15
N SER A 177 -37.44 3.05 12.30
CA SER A 177 -38.36 1.90 12.39
C SER A 177 -39.71 2.12 11.71
N THR A 178 -40.09 3.37 11.49
CA THR A 178 -41.33 3.78 10.83
C THR A 178 -41.23 3.85 9.30
N THR A 179 -40.01 3.76 8.73
CA THR A 179 -39.77 3.98 7.29
C THR A 179 -40.44 2.91 6.44
N LYS A 180 -41.23 3.33 5.44
CA LYS A 180 -41.77 2.47 4.38
C LYS A 180 -41.42 2.96 2.98
N VAL A 181 -41.10 4.25 2.84
CA VAL A 181 -40.70 4.87 1.58
C VAL A 181 -39.45 5.69 1.82
N SER A 182 -38.44 5.53 0.99
CA SER A 182 -37.19 6.29 1.09
C SER A 182 -36.68 6.75 -0.27
N GLN A 183 -35.93 7.86 -0.25
CA GLN A 183 -35.17 8.39 -1.36
C GLN A 183 -33.87 8.98 -0.80
N SER A 184 -32.73 8.63 -1.40
CA SER A 184 -31.44 9.18 -0.98
C SER A 184 -31.27 10.65 -1.41
N PRO A 185 -30.62 11.49 -0.59
CA PRO A 185 -30.28 12.84 -1.00
C PRO A 185 -29.20 12.83 -2.08
N VAL A 186 -29.26 13.81 -2.96
CA VAL A 186 -28.30 13.98 -4.06
C VAL A 186 -27.66 15.36 -3.97
N ILE A 187 -26.34 15.43 -4.12
CA ILE A 187 -25.60 16.68 -4.26
C ILE A 187 -25.18 16.82 -5.71
N SER A 188 -25.62 17.89 -6.37
CA SER A 188 -25.27 18.21 -7.75
C SER A 188 -24.23 19.33 -7.75
N ILE A 189 -23.13 19.13 -8.46
CA ILE A 189 -21.99 20.05 -8.53
C ILE A 189 -21.77 20.45 -9.97
N TYR A 190 -22.02 21.72 -10.27
CA TYR A 190 -21.74 22.29 -11.59
C TYR A 190 -20.42 23.05 -11.57
N VAL A 191 -19.53 22.74 -12.52
CA VAL A 191 -18.18 23.32 -12.61
C VAL A 191 -18.19 24.55 -13.52
N LYS A 192 -17.90 25.74 -12.98
CA LYS A 192 -17.75 26.97 -13.77
C LYS A 192 -16.29 27.19 -14.20
N ASP A 193 -16.09 28.07 -15.17
CA ASP A 193 -14.77 28.46 -15.71
C ASP A 193 -13.95 29.34 -14.75
N ASN A 194 -14.61 30.00 -13.80
CA ASN A 194 -14.07 31.04 -12.93
C ASN A 194 -13.65 30.55 -11.54
N LYS A 195 -13.19 29.30 -11.41
CA LYS A 195 -12.86 28.63 -10.13
C LYS A 195 -14.05 28.40 -9.19
N THR A 196 -15.28 28.60 -9.67
CA THR A 196 -16.47 28.42 -8.85
C THR A 196 -17.11 27.05 -9.10
N LEU A 197 -17.54 26.40 -8.03
CA LEU A 197 -18.46 25.27 -8.06
C LEU A 197 -19.84 25.77 -7.64
N THR A 198 -20.88 25.44 -8.40
CA THR A 198 -22.26 25.64 -7.96
C THR A 198 -22.77 24.34 -7.36
N ILE A 199 -23.07 24.36 -6.08
CA ILE A 199 -23.57 23.22 -5.31
C ILE A 199 -25.09 23.34 -5.21
N THR A 200 -25.80 22.33 -5.69
CA THR A 200 -27.26 22.21 -5.59
C THR A 200 -27.60 20.97 -4.78
N ASN A 201 -28.44 21.12 -3.76
CA ASN A 201 -28.84 20.02 -2.90
C ASN A 201 -30.25 19.56 -3.30
N HIS A 202 -30.40 18.26 -3.50
CA HIS A 202 -31.67 17.62 -3.73
C HIS A 202 -32.01 16.79 -2.50
N GLN A 203 -33.06 17.22 -1.81
CA GLN A 203 -33.49 16.62 -0.56
C GLN A 203 -33.91 15.16 -0.77
N GLY A 204 -33.40 14.28 0.09
CA GLY A 204 -33.87 12.91 0.27
C GLY A 204 -34.86 12.80 1.43
N TYR A 205 -35.45 11.63 1.59
CA TYR A 205 -36.39 11.37 2.68
C TYR A 205 -36.42 9.90 3.12
N ALA A 206 -36.85 9.67 4.34
CA ALA A 206 -37.25 8.36 4.85
C ALA A 206 -38.55 8.55 5.65
N LEU A 207 -39.67 8.10 5.08
CA LEU A 207 -41.02 8.37 5.59
C LEU A 207 -41.82 7.08 5.74
N ASP A 208 -42.81 7.09 6.63
CA ASP A 208 -43.81 6.02 6.77
C ASP A 208 -44.81 5.95 5.60
N LYS A 209 -45.07 7.09 4.96
CA LYS A 209 -45.92 7.27 3.77
C LYS A 209 -45.61 8.62 3.13
N THR A 210 -45.98 8.80 1.86
CA THR A 210 -45.75 10.04 1.10
C THR A 210 -46.95 11.01 1.13
N THR A 211 -48.04 10.63 1.80
CA THR A 211 -49.27 11.43 1.93
C THR A 211 -49.30 12.25 3.23
N SER A 212 -50.30 13.11 3.41
CA SER A 212 -50.41 14.00 4.56
C SER A 212 -50.40 13.26 5.92
N GLY A 213 -49.85 13.93 6.94
CA GLY A 213 -49.67 13.36 8.27
C GLY A 213 -48.63 12.24 8.30
N ASN A 214 -47.57 12.37 7.49
CA ASN A 214 -46.42 11.47 7.47
C ASN A 214 -45.53 11.65 8.72
N MET A 215 -44.71 10.64 8.98
CA MET A 215 -43.69 10.59 10.02
C MET A 215 -42.37 10.13 9.41
N GLY A 216 -41.25 10.63 9.92
CA GLY A 216 -39.92 10.23 9.47
C GLY A 216 -38.96 11.40 9.45
N ALA A 217 -38.20 11.55 8.37
CA ALA A 217 -37.29 12.68 8.19
C ALA A 217 -37.00 12.99 6.72
N PHE A 218 -36.70 14.26 6.47
CA PHE A 218 -35.99 14.69 5.28
C PHE A 218 -34.49 14.81 5.55
N TYR A 219 -33.69 14.63 4.51
CA TYR A 219 -32.23 14.66 4.58
C TYR A 219 -31.65 15.52 3.47
N ASP A 220 -30.77 16.44 3.82
CA ASP A 220 -30.03 17.27 2.87
C ASP A 220 -28.53 17.02 3.04
N GLY A 221 -27.83 16.74 1.94
CA GLY A 221 -26.37 16.70 1.93
C GLY A 221 -25.81 18.12 2.00
N GLN A 222 -24.82 18.34 2.85
CA GLN A 222 -24.14 19.63 2.96
C GLN A 222 -22.63 19.45 2.85
N ILE A 223 -22.04 20.04 1.80
CA ILE A 223 -20.59 20.12 1.66
C ILE A 223 -20.06 21.13 2.67
N THR A 224 -19.06 20.75 3.46
CA THR A 224 -18.45 21.58 4.51
C THR A 224 -17.02 22.02 4.18
N SER A 225 -16.35 21.31 3.27
CA SER A 225 -15.07 21.72 2.71
C SER A 225 -14.79 21.06 1.36
N VAL A 226 -13.92 21.69 0.58
CA VAL A 226 -13.36 21.17 -0.66
C VAL A 226 -11.84 21.21 -0.55
N ASN A 227 -11.18 20.09 -0.80
CA ASN A 227 -9.73 19.96 -0.77
C ASN A 227 -9.23 19.42 -2.12
N SER A 228 -8.09 19.84 -2.64
CA SER A 228 -7.40 19.13 -3.74
C SER A 228 -6.60 17.95 -3.21
N TYR A 229 -6.26 17.01 -4.07
CA TYR A 229 -5.34 15.93 -3.75
C TYR A 229 -4.47 15.53 -4.94
N THR A 230 -3.33 14.92 -4.66
CA THR A 230 -2.53 14.16 -5.62
C THR A 230 -2.48 12.69 -5.19
N LYS A 231 -2.64 11.77 -6.13
CA LYS A 231 -2.42 10.35 -5.91
C LYS A 231 -0.92 10.13 -5.71
N VAL A 232 -0.57 9.41 -4.66
CA VAL A 232 0.76 8.78 -4.59
C VAL A 232 0.71 7.65 -5.61
N GLN A 233 1.49 7.76 -6.68
CA GLN A 233 1.63 6.66 -7.63
C GLN A 233 2.12 5.42 -6.87
N PRO A 234 1.47 4.25 -7.02
CA PRO A 234 1.98 3.02 -6.45
C PRO A 234 3.42 2.84 -6.93
N ILE A 235 4.36 2.77 -5.99
CA ILE A 235 5.75 2.54 -6.34
C ILE A 235 5.87 1.04 -6.60
N PRO A 236 6.20 0.59 -7.83
CA PRO A 236 6.33 -0.83 -8.13
C PRO A 236 7.33 -1.45 -7.16
N GLN A 237 6.88 -2.46 -6.41
CA GLN A 237 7.74 -3.15 -5.45
C GLN A 237 8.64 -4.13 -6.19
N LEU A 238 9.92 -4.19 -5.81
CA LEU A 238 10.81 -5.22 -6.32
C LEU A 238 10.35 -6.58 -5.81
N ALA A 239 10.31 -7.56 -6.71
CA ALA A 239 9.93 -8.93 -6.36
C ALA A 239 10.90 -9.52 -5.31
N ASN A 240 10.38 -10.37 -4.43
CA ASN A 240 11.20 -11.08 -3.45
C ASN A 240 12.34 -11.83 -4.14
N GLY A 241 13.56 -11.72 -3.61
CA GLY A 241 14.75 -12.36 -4.17
C GLY A 241 15.40 -11.63 -5.36
N THR A 242 14.85 -10.49 -5.81
CA THR A 242 15.50 -9.66 -6.84
C THR A 242 16.94 -9.35 -6.43
N ILE A 243 17.91 -9.67 -7.30
CA ILE A 243 19.32 -9.42 -7.03
C ILE A 243 19.60 -7.92 -7.20
N LEU A 244 19.95 -7.26 -6.09
CA LEU A 244 20.29 -5.85 -6.04
C LEU A 244 21.80 -5.65 -6.22
N PHE A 245 22.59 -6.64 -5.81
CA PHE A 245 24.03 -6.69 -5.98
C PHE A 245 24.51 -8.14 -6.04
N SER A 246 25.52 -8.41 -6.87
CA SER A 246 26.32 -9.64 -6.85
C SER A 246 27.76 -9.29 -7.18
N GLY A 247 28.71 -9.80 -6.39
CA GLY A 247 30.13 -9.49 -6.54
C GLY A 247 30.94 -9.91 -5.32
N SER A 248 32.05 -9.25 -5.05
CA SER A 248 32.80 -9.38 -3.78
C SER A 248 33.25 -7.98 -3.36
N ALA A 249 32.70 -7.50 -2.26
CA ALA A 249 32.97 -6.17 -1.73
C ALA A 249 33.45 -6.27 -0.28
N THR A 250 34.69 -5.81 -0.07
CA THR A 250 35.37 -5.71 1.23
C THR A 250 35.78 -4.24 1.41
N ASN A 251 35.04 -3.47 2.22
CA ASN A 251 35.29 -2.03 2.45
C ASN A 251 35.01 -1.09 1.28
N SER A 252 33.82 -1.16 0.71
CA SER A 252 33.39 -0.18 -0.27
C SER A 252 31.89 0.10 -0.19
N GLU A 253 31.51 1.24 -0.75
CA GLU A 253 30.12 1.50 -1.09
C GLU A 253 29.67 0.50 -2.17
N ILE A 254 28.54 -0.13 -1.93
CA ILE A 254 27.87 -1.08 -2.81
C ILE A 254 26.60 -0.40 -3.32
N LYS A 255 26.64 0.07 -4.56
CA LYS A 255 25.44 0.57 -5.24
C LYS A 255 24.49 -0.57 -5.51
N LEU A 256 23.23 -0.40 -5.13
CA LEU A 256 22.18 -1.40 -5.30
C LEU A 256 21.37 -1.09 -6.56
N THR A 257 21.27 -2.07 -7.45
CA THR A 257 20.57 -1.92 -8.72
C THR A 257 19.07 -1.94 -8.51
N GLY A 258 18.36 -1.01 -9.15
CA GLY A 258 16.90 -0.96 -9.13
C GLY A 258 16.29 -0.43 -7.84
N VAL A 259 17.08 -0.03 -6.84
CA VAL A 259 16.59 0.59 -5.59
C VAL A 259 16.50 2.10 -5.76
N ASN A 260 15.40 2.71 -5.31
CA ASN A 260 15.29 4.18 -5.31
C ASN A 260 15.89 4.82 -4.04
N ASP A 261 16.15 6.12 -4.06
CA ASP A 261 16.86 6.81 -2.97
C ASP A 261 16.13 6.80 -1.61
N SER A 262 14.82 6.59 -1.63
CA SER A 262 13.97 6.50 -0.44
C SER A 262 13.68 5.07 0.00
N TRP A 263 14.27 4.07 -0.67
CA TRP A 263 14.03 2.65 -0.46
C TRP A 263 12.56 2.24 -0.60
N SER A 264 11.71 3.09 -1.15
CA SER A 264 10.25 2.93 -1.14
C SER A 264 9.73 1.83 -2.05
N ASN A 265 10.57 1.34 -2.97
CA ASN A 265 10.29 0.18 -3.81
C ASN A 265 10.78 -1.16 -3.24
N ILE A 266 11.26 -1.18 -1.99
CA ILE A 266 11.54 -2.39 -1.22
C ILE A 266 10.39 -2.62 -0.24
N ALA A 267 9.76 -3.81 -0.25
CA ALA A 267 8.60 -4.09 0.58
C ALA A 267 8.99 -4.23 2.07
N ASP A 268 9.64 -5.34 2.44
CA ASP A 268 9.90 -5.68 3.85
C ASP A 268 11.37 -5.57 4.27
N GLY A 269 12.31 -5.50 3.32
CA GLY A 269 13.72 -5.29 3.63
C GLY A 269 14.67 -5.80 2.56
N ILE A 270 15.93 -6.01 2.95
CA ILE A 270 16.94 -6.66 2.12
C ILE A 270 17.60 -7.81 2.88
N LEU A 271 18.04 -8.82 2.14
CA LEU A 271 18.91 -9.87 2.63
C LEU A 271 20.34 -9.60 2.15
N VAL A 272 21.27 -9.47 3.09
CA VAL A 272 22.70 -9.27 2.81
C VAL A 272 23.42 -10.59 3.03
N TYR A 273 24.02 -11.12 1.97
CA TYR A 273 24.78 -12.35 1.99
C TYR A 273 26.26 -12.03 2.09
N PHE A 274 26.92 -12.66 3.06
CA PHE A 274 28.35 -12.57 3.25
C PHE A 274 29.04 -13.82 2.72
N SER A 275 30.32 -13.69 2.38
CA SER A 275 31.18 -14.85 2.11
C SER A 275 31.26 -15.72 3.35
N ASP A 276 31.04 -17.03 3.18
CA ASP A 276 31.23 -18.01 4.26
C ASP A 276 32.70 -18.18 4.66
N LYS A 277 33.64 -17.69 3.83
CA LYS A 277 35.08 -17.74 4.09
C LYS A 277 35.60 -16.36 4.43
N ILE A 278 36.20 -16.23 5.61
CA ILE A 278 36.94 -15.05 6.04
C ILE A 278 38.44 -15.36 5.87
N PRO A 279 39.19 -14.59 5.07
CA PRO A 279 40.62 -14.83 4.87
C PRO A 279 41.42 -14.60 6.17
N VAL A 280 42.32 -15.53 6.49
CA VAL A 280 43.20 -15.53 7.67
C VAL A 280 44.62 -15.92 7.21
N GLY A 281 45.41 -14.93 6.78
CA GLY A 281 46.70 -15.19 6.13
C GLY A 281 46.53 -16.06 4.88
N ASN A 282 47.25 -17.19 4.81
CA ASN A 282 47.11 -18.19 3.75
C ASN A 282 45.95 -19.19 3.97
N ASN A 283 45.17 -19.02 5.03
CA ASN A 283 44.07 -19.88 5.43
C ASN A 283 42.73 -19.11 5.42
N TYR A 284 41.65 -19.76 5.84
CA TYR A 284 40.36 -19.10 6.09
C TYR A 284 39.66 -19.63 7.34
N ALA A 285 38.84 -18.79 7.96
CA ALA A 285 37.86 -19.17 8.98
C ALA A 285 36.45 -19.20 8.35
N LYS A 286 35.55 -20.02 8.91
CA LYS A 286 34.15 -19.98 8.52
C LYS A 286 33.45 -18.81 9.21
N LEU A 287 32.62 -18.08 8.46
CA LEU A 287 31.85 -16.95 8.99
C LEU A 287 31.04 -17.33 10.24
N SER A 288 30.38 -18.49 10.20
CA SER A 288 29.57 -19.03 11.30
C SER A 288 30.34 -19.18 12.62
N ASP A 289 31.65 -19.38 12.55
CA ASP A 289 32.50 -19.59 13.72
C ASP A 289 32.91 -18.25 14.34
N CYS A 290 32.86 -17.18 13.56
CA CYS A 290 33.35 -15.85 13.92
C CYS A 290 32.25 -14.85 14.30
N VAL A 291 30.98 -15.06 13.90
CA VAL A 291 29.92 -14.04 14.03
C VAL A 291 28.69 -14.51 14.80
N LYS A 292 27.94 -13.54 15.38
CA LYS A 292 26.67 -13.77 16.09
C LYS A 292 25.43 -13.54 15.21
N PHE A 293 25.59 -12.93 14.04
CA PHE A 293 24.48 -12.64 13.14
C PHE A 293 24.23 -13.78 12.14
N ASN A 294 23.02 -13.84 11.60
CA ASN A 294 22.64 -14.83 10.59
C ASN A 294 23.24 -14.46 9.22
N ASN A 295 23.63 -15.46 8.42
CA ASN A 295 23.96 -15.30 7.01
C ASN A 295 22.91 -16.06 6.17
N PRO A 296 22.06 -15.38 5.36
CA PRO A 296 22.02 -13.94 5.14
C PRO A 296 21.52 -13.15 6.35
N LEU A 297 21.99 -11.91 6.45
CA LEU A 297 21.50 -10.92 7.41
C LEU A 297 20.27 -10.23 6.84
N LEU A 298 19.14 -10.30 7.55
CA LEU A 298 17.95 -9.50 7.24
C LEU A 298 18.11 -8.09 7.82
N ILE A 299 18.02 -7.08 6.95
CA ILE A 299 17.84 -5.69 7.33
C ILE A 299 16.39 -5.32 7.01
N ASN A 300 15.59 -5.09 8.05
CA ASN A 300 14.17 -4.82 7.89
C ASN A 300 13.94 -3.44 7.28
N LYS A 301 12.76 -3.26 6.66
CA LYS A 301 12.34 -2.00 6.03
C LYS A 301 12.51 -0.78 6.94
N GLU A 302 12.18 -0.89 8.24
CA GLU A 302 12.29 0.27 9.15
C GLU A 302 13.74 0.71 9.39
N GLN A 303 14.71 -0.18 9.12
CA GLN A 303 16.15 0.06 9.25
C GLN A 303 16.76 0.59 7.94
N LEU A 304 16.05 0.55 6.81
CA LEU A 304 16.49 1.08 5.52
C LEU A 304 16.32 2.61 5.44
N LYS A 305 17.02 3.32 6.31
CA LYS A 305 17.01 4.79 6.39
C LYS A 305 18.42 5.30 6.21
N LYS A 306 18.60 6.31 5.35
CA LYS A 306 19.89 6.95 5.13
C LYS A 306 20.54 7.35 6.46
N GLY A 307 21.81 6.99 6.64
CA GLY A 307 22.59 7.23 7.85
C GLY A 307 22.40 6.19 8.96
N ASN A 308 21.44 5.26 8.83
CA ASN A 308 21.32 4.17 9.79
C ASN A 308 22.51 3.21 9.67
N SER A 309 22.95 2.63 10.79
CA SER A 309 24.09 1.72 10.87
C SER A 309 23.69 0.44 11.58
N ILE A 310 23.93 -0.71 10.94
CA ILE A 310 23.64 -2.03 11.48
C ILE A 310 24.96 -2.66 11.93
N GLY A 311 25.14 -2.78 13.25
CA GLY A 311 26.32 -3.41 13.83
C GLY A 311 26.40 -4.90 13.51
N LEU A 312 27.60 -5.35 13.13
CA LEU A 312 27.95 -6.74 12.84
C LEU A 312 28.74 -7.31 14.02
N ALA A 313 28.01 -7.89 14.97
CA ALA A 313 28.60 -8.43 16.19
C ALA A 313 29.37 -9.74 15.93
N SER A 314 30.61 -9.79 16.40
CA SER A 314 31.42 -11.02 16.43
C SER A 314 31.07 -11.92 17.62
N LYS A 315 31.46 -13.19 17.52
CA LYS A 315 31.59 -14.08 18.68
C LYS A 315 32.83 -13.67 19.49
N HIS A 316 32.74 -13.79 20.81
CA HIS A 316 33.89 -13.54 21.68
C HIS A 316 35.01 -14.55 21.33
N PRO A 317 36.29 -14.12 21.31
CA PRO A 317 37.44 -14.98 20.97
C PRO A 317 37.67 -16.18 21.91
N SER A 318 36.86 -16.33 22.97
CA SER A 318 36.89 -17.52 23.82
C SER A 318 36.27 -18.77 23.17
N ALA A 319 35.64 -18.64 22.00
CA ALA A 319 35.20 -19.76 21.20
C ALA A 319 36.34 -20.23 20.27
N ALA A 320 36.65 -21.52 20.28
CA ALA A 320 37.68 -22.10 19.40
C ALA A 320 37.31 -21.87 17.92
N VAL A 321 38.02 -20.97 17.23
CA VAL A 321 37.89 -20.78 15.78
C VAL A 321 38.73 -21.82 15.06
N THR A 322 38.12 -22.57 14.14
CA THR A 322 38.85 -23.54 13.30
C THR A 322 39.36 -22.85 12.03
N LEU A 323 40.66 -22.98 11.77
CA LEU A 323 41.28 -22.51 10.52
C LEU A 323 41.35 -23.63 9.49
N TYR A 324 41.07 -23.28 8.24
CA TYR A 324 41.03 -24.18 7.10
C TYR A 324 42.04 -23.74 6.04
N THR A 325 42.77 -24.70 5.46
CA THR A 325 43.62 -24.43 4.29
C THR A 325 42.77 -24.27 3.02
N PRO A 326 43.27 -23.56 2.00
CA PRO A 326 42.59 -23.44 0.71
C PRO A 326 42.30 -24.80 0.04
N ALA A 327 43.11 -25.83 0.33
CA ALA A 327 42.96 -27.20 -0.17
C ALA A 327 42.06 -28.10 0.70
N GLY A 328 41.42 -27.57 1.75
CA GLY A 328 40.51 -28.33 2.62
C GLY A 328 41.17 -29.37 3.55
N LYS A 329 42.50 -29.46 3.56
CA LYS A 329 43.24 -30.34 4.48
C LYS A 329 43.40 -29.66 5.84
N THR A 330 42.89 -30.31 6.88
CA THR A 330 43.10 -29.94 8.28
C THR A 330 44.56 -30.11 8.63
N TRP A 331 45.19 -29.08 9.19
CA TRP A 331 46.48 -29.26 9.83
C TRP A 331 46.29 -30.19 11.02
N ASN A 332 47.08 -31.26 11.09
CA ASN A 332 47.03 -32.20 12.19
C ASN A 332 47.56 -31.51 13.47
N SER A 333 47.04 -31.94 14.60
CA SER A 333 47.07 -31.32 15.93
C SER A 333 48.45 -31.02 16.55
N ALA A 334 49.57 -31.30 15.87
CA ALA A 334 50.92 -31.00 16.35
C ALA A 334 51.32 -29.53 16.14
N SER A 335 50.79 -28.85 15.12
CA SER A 335 51.11 -27.44 14.82
C SER A 335 50.13 -26.44 15.44
N LEU A 336 49.03 -26.93 16.04
CA LEU A 336 47.98 -26.12 16.65
C LEU A 336 48.33 -25.60 18.05
N ARG A 337 49.38 -26.14 18.69
CA ARG A 337 49.86 -25.63 19.99
C ARG A 337 50.48 -24.24 19.92
N ALA A 338 50.71 -23.68 18.72
CA ALA A 338 51.21 -22.32 18.53
C ALA A 338 50.11 -21.30 18.19
N TYR A 339 48.86 -21.72 17.94
CA TYR A 339 47.76 -20.82 17.54
C TYR A 339 46.44 -21.10 18.26
N GLN A 340 46.47 -21.85 19.36
CA GLN A 340 45.40 -21.75 20.36
C GLN A 340 45.59 -20.41 21.07
N ILE A 341 44.79 -19.41 20.71
CA ILE A 341 44.62 -18.24 21.57
C ILE A 341 44.06 -18.79 22.88
N SER A 342 44.86 -18.74 23.95
CA SER A 342 44.40 -19.08 25.28
C SER A 342 43.23 -18.16 25.64
N PRO A 343 42.14 -18.69 26.25
CA PRO A 343 40.99 -17.87 26.65
C PRO A 343 41.32 -16.70 27.58
N SER A 344 42.51 -16.70 28.20
CA SER A 344 43.03 -15.65 29.08
C SER A 344 43.70 -14.47 28.34
N ASP A 345 44.07 -14.63 27.07
CA ASP A 345 44.99 -13.72 26.38
C ASP A 345 44.30 -12.88 25.29
N ALA A 346 42.97 -12.99 25.16
CA ALA A 346 42.20 -12.12 24.29
C ALA A 346 41.83 -10.82 25.03
N ILE A 347 42.54 -9.73 24.75
CA ILE A 347 42.09 -8.40 25.13
C ILE A 347 40.71 -8.14 24.49
N PRO A 348 39.69 -7.70 25.24
CA PRO A 348 38.34 -7.52 24.73
C PRO A 348 38.26 -6.22 23.93
N SER A 349 38.81 -6.19 22.71
CA SER A 349 38.34 -5.23 21.73
C SER A 349 37.19 -5.88 20.97
N GLY A 350 35.96 -5.53 21.38
CA GLY A 350 34.75 -5.93 20.68
C GLY A 350 34.90 -5.56 19.20
N PHE A 351 34.91 -6.56 18.34
CA PHE A 351 34.88 -6.34 16.91
C PHE A 351 33.51 -5.73 16.58
N GLU A 352 33.51 -4.52 16.02
CA GLU A 352 32.31 -3.83 15.53
C GLU A 352 32.52 -3.47 14.06
N GLY A 353 32.21 -4.41 13.17
CA GLY A 353 31.92 -4.05 11.78
C GLY A 353 30.51 -3.44 11.70
N ALA A 354 30.20 -2.72 10.62
CA ALA A 354 28.84 -2.23 10.42
C ALA A 354 28.46 -2.16 8.94
N ILE A 355 27.16 -2.27 8.68
CA ILE A 355 26.57 -1.88 7.39
C ILE A 355 25.89 -0.52 7.59
N THR A 356 26.39 0.50 6.89
CA THR A 356 25.73 1.81 6.84
C THR A 356 24.79 1.88 5.64
N ILE A 357 23.58 2.36 5.84
CA ILE A 357 22.57 2.55 4.79
C ILE A 357 22.71 3.95 4.20
N ASN A 358 22.81 4.05 2.88
CA ASN A 358 22.86 5.30 2.13
C ASN A 358 21.60 5.47 1.26
N SER A 359 21.60 6.48 0.38
CA SER A 359 20.60 6.60 -0.69
C SER A 359 20.94 5.57 -1.76
N SER A 360 20.08 4.57 -1.97
CA SER A 360 20.23 3.50 -2.98
C SER A 360 21.55 2.70 -2.96
N SER A 361 22.30 2.77 -1.86
CA SER A 361 23.53 2.00 -1.65
C SER A 361 23.69 1.59 -0.18
N ILE A 362 24.57 0.62 0.06
CA ILE A 362 25.04 0.27 1.41
C ILE A 362 26.55 0.39 1.45
N ASN A 363 27.12 0.74 2.59
CA ASN A 363 28.56 0.72 2.80
C ASN A 363 28.89 -0.34 3.84
N LEU A 364 29.83 -1.22 3.52
CA LEU A 364 30.38 -2.16 4.49
C LEU A 364 31.62 -1.54 5.12
N ILE A 365 31.54 -1.27 6.41
CA ILE A 365 32.68 -0.91 7.23
C ILE A 365 33.11 -2.20 7.92
N SER A 366 34.15 -2.86 7.40
CA SER A 366 34.70 -4.02 8.09
C SER A 366 35.63 -3.58 9.23
N GLY A 367 35.47 -4.23 10.38
CA GLY A 367 36.44 -4.13 11.47
C GLY A 367 37.67 -5.00 11.18
N THR A 368 38.75 -4.75 11.91
CA THR A 368 39.90 -5.65 12.01
C THR A 368 39.68 -6.63 13.16
N PHE A 369 39.98 -7.92 12.92
CA PHE A 369 40.23 -8.85 14.01
C PHE A 369 41.68 -8.67 14.44
N ASP A 370 41.97 -8.78 15.74
CA ASP A 370 43.34 -8.96 16.21
C ASP A 370 43.42 -10.34 16.86
N PHE A 371 44.39 -11.13 16.42
CA PHE A 371 44.70 -12.43 16.99
C PHE A 371 46.09 -12.24 17.60
N ASP A 372 46.14 -11.74 18.83
CA ASP A 372 47.41 -11.59 19.56
C ASP A 372 48.04 -12.97 19.75
N GLY A 373 48.95 -13.30 18.83
CA GLY A 373 49.82 -14.46 18.92
C GLY A 373 51.11 -14.05 19.62
N HIS A 374 51.18 -14.19 20.94
CA HIS A 374 52.47 -14.07 21.63
C HIS A 374 53.43 -15.16 21.14
N GLY A 375 54.44 -14.79 20.35
CA GLY A 375 55.56 -15.68 20.01
C GLY A 375 56.42 -15.32 18.81
N ALA A 376 55.97 -14.45 17.90
CA ALA A 376 56.79 -14.00 16.77
C ALA A 376 56.87 -12.46 16.76
N PRO A 377 58.07 -11.85 16.79
CA PRO A 377 58.23 -10.40 16.89
C PRO A 377 57.83 -9.60 15.62
N ASP A 378 57.24 -10.22 14.59
CA ASP A 378 57.07 -9.57 13.27
C ASP A 378 55.78 -9.93 12.49
N SER A 379 54.67 -10.28 13.14
CA SER A 379 53.41 -10.42 12.37
C SER A 379 52.13 -10.14 13.17
N SER A 380 51.85 -8.87 13.44
CA SER A 380 50.47 -8.40 13.58
C SER A 380 49.80 -8.47 12.21
N ALA A 381 49.27 -9.64 11.84
CA ALA A 381 48.52 -9.77 10.61
C ALA A 381 47.15 -9.11 10.79
N ALA A 382 47.03 -7.83 10.44
CA ALA A 382 45.73 -7.17 10.38
C ALA A 382 44.83 -7.88 9.35
N TYR A 383 43.70 -8.44 9.80
CA TYR A 383 42.81 -9.23 8.95
C TYR A 383 41.82 -8.33 8.21
N THR A 384 41.73 -8.49 6.89
CA THR A 384 40.71 -7.83 6.06
C THR A 384 39.36 -8.50 6.27
N GLY A 385 38.39 -7.74 6.77
CA GLY A 385 37.11 -8.25 7.27
C GLY A 385 36.09 -8.70 6.22
N TYR A 386 34.82 -8.71 6.61
CA TYR A 386 33.75 -9.37 5.85
C TYR A 386 33.71 -8.98 4.36
N SER A 387 33.34 -9.93 3.51
CA SER A 387 32.95 -9.65 2.13
C SER A 387 31.46 -9.83 1.99
N ILE A 388 30.75 -8.81 1.50
CA ILE A 388 29.39 -9.00 0.97
C ILE A 388 29.53 -9.60 -0.43
N VAL A 389 28.75 -10.64 -0.70
CA VAL A 389 28.78 -11.36 -1.99
C VAL A 389 27.50 -11.20 -2.80
N LYS A 390 26.38 -10.91 -2.12
CA LYS A 390 25.08 -10.73 -2.75
C LYS A 390 24.16 -9.91 -1.84
N VAL A 391 23.30 -9.10 -2.44
CA VAL A 391 22.19 -8.44 -1.75
C VAL A 391 20.92 -8.70 -2.55
N THR A 392 19.83 -9.09 -1.89
CA THR A 392 18.53 -9.29 -2.55
C THR A 392 17.40 -8.53 -1.86
N ALA A 393 16.37 -8.15 -2.62
CA ALA A 393 15.12 -7.67 -2.05
C ALA A 393 14.43 -8.77 -1.23
N TYR A 394 13.69 -8.38 -0.20
CA TYR A 394 12.97 -9.30 0.69
C TYR A 394 11.51 -8.86 0.88
N THR A 395 10.61 -9.83 0.79
CA THR A 395 9.18 -9.72 1.09
C THR A 395 8.74 -10.97 1.86
N LYS A 396 7.92 -10.81 2.91
CA LYS A 396 7.40 -11.89 3.78
C LYS A 396 6.24 -12.65 3.17
#